data_AF-A0A800JGD9-F1
#
_entry.id   AF-A0A800JGD9-F1
#
_cell.length_a   1.000
_cell.length_b   1.000
_cell.length_c   1.000
_cell.angle_alpha   90.00
_cell.angle_beta   90.00
_cell.angle_gamma   90.00
#
_symmetry.space_group_name_H-M   'P 1'
#
loop_
_entity.id
_entity.type
_entity.pdbx_description
1 polymer ?
#
loop_
_entity_poly.entity_id
_entity_poly.type
_entity_poly.pdbx_seq_one_letter_code
_entity_poly.pdbx_strand_id
1 'polypeptide(L)'
;MTLQVSVIGIDGSGKSTLAASLPMLLAAEYNVLAGGAGETFVVNGPDEDHLTTGFQPEGRPWTAWVSTTLKRWAKRFTNHRRIYPVFKLPQMMAQDAAAHRMGRKWPLDCVVSDGNAILSTMGRAANYLYPASTGEKSNAPTPKDLAAVLEYVLEGKELPKASAGRLPNLRLGRWLHRLSSAVGLRAVWLPDVVILLKLDPEVALSRIHSRGQQVDRHENADDLAQTHGRYQNALETLRHIRGDDAVITIDVNDKSPGATLREAVIALKKHVLRHKAKCEGDRPLGTTATKLAEGGIWSKVFNPRYLLGYFVPNYFNGAWREPLFPFSKAGQCFLKEGYSGGVMREIYDHEPRAAGLCGRIFQGYPLHRAVYDRLQLLTANIEPDLEARLRSQDRVTVFTAPSGFAYDIFRPLENIAAREPTLMKKVKLLAADLDPHGVLAPELGARASKLGIQFEFRQGDLSEADFREGCAAEGPFDLALFVGLSSWFPKPATLSHLRWLKENLRPDGRLVTDCFTPAGYSLSGRYVGYKAHYYSPRRYRMLLEASGFNGLDAQVESGRDAINHVVVAEVRKEVVKTNALEIQNHLRPRKETATKKESPSLAIA
;
A
#
# COMPACT_ATOMS: atom_id res chain seq x y z
N MET A 1 -16.58 18.61 2.40
CA MET A 1 -15.27 19.24 2.10
C MET A 1 -14.19 18.19 2.34
N THR A 2 -13.26 18.01 1.40
CA THR A 2 -12.19 16.98 1.49
C THR A 2 -11.04 17.45 2.37
N LEU A 3 -10.66 16.65 3.38
CA LEU A 3 -9.49 16.88 4.22
C LEU A 3 -8.20 16.78 3.40
N GLN A 4 -7.35 17.80 3.44
CA GLN A 4 -6.06 17.80 2.75
C GLN A 4 -4.90 17.53 3.72
N VAL A 5 -4.24 16.39 3.54
CA VAL A 5 -3.10 15.96 4.35
C VAL A 5 -1.82 16.03 3.54
N SER A 6 -0.75 16.61 4.08
CA SER A 6 0.57 16.59 3.46
C SER A 6 1.57 15.82 4.32
N VAL A 7 2.32 14.90 3.71
CA VAL A 7 3.43 14.21 4.37
C VAL A 7 4.74 14.88 3.98
N ILE A 8 5.48 15.39 4.96
CA ILE A 8 6.79 16.02 4.76
C ILE A 8 7.87 15.31 5.60
N GLY A 9 9.11 15.45 5.16
CA GLY A 9 10.26 14.89 5.85
C GLY A 9 11.53 15.11 5.03
N ILE A 10 12.68 14.94 5.68
CA ILE A 10 13.97 14.89 5.00
C ILE A 10 14.08 13.62 4.15
N ASP A 11 15.02 13.58 3.21
CA ASP A 11 15.30 12.33 2.49
C ASP A 11 15.77 11.27 3.49
N GLY A 12 15.55 9.98 3.19
CA GLY A 12 15.73 8.92 4.19
C GLY A 12 14.51 8.62 5.06
N SER A 13 13.60 9.59 5.30
CA SER A 13 12.45 9.47 6.22
C SER A 13 11.36 8.46 5.83
N GLY A 14 11.28 8.07 4.56
CA GLY A 14 10.22 7.19 4.07
C GLY A 14 8.92 7.90 3.67
N LYS A 15 8.91 9.24 3.61
CA LYS A 15 7.75 10.08 3.26
C LYS A 15 6.94 9.60 2.04
N SER A 16 7.60 9.18 0.96
CA SER A 16 6.93 8.77 -0.28
C SER A 16 6.28 7.39 -0.15
N THR A 17 6.91 6.49 0.62
CA THR A 17 6.31 5.18 0.96
C THR A 17 5.08 5.37 1.82
N LEU A 18 5.15 6.27 2.83
CA LEU A 18 4.02 6.60 3.68
C LEU A 18 2.87 7.21 2.87
N ALA A 19 3.13 8.28 2.11
CA ALA A 19 2.10 8.97 1.33
C ALA A 19 1.41 8.07 0.29
N ALA A 20 2.13 7.11 -0.31
CA ALA A 20 1.55 6.18 -1.28
C ALA A 20 0.68 5.08 -0.64
N SER A 21 0.95 4.72 0.61
CA SER A 21 0.28 3.59 1.30
C SER A 21 -0.82 4.05 2.25
N LEU A 22 -0.69 5.25 2.82
CA LEU A 22 -1.62 5.80 3.80
C LEU A 22 -3.08 5.89 3.30
N PRO A 23 -3.40 6.32 2.06
CA PRO A 23 -4.78 6.34 1.58
C PRO A 23 -5.47 4.97 1.64
N MET A 24 -4.76 3.89 1.31
CA MET A 24 -5.31 2.53 1.37
C MET A 24 -5.62 2.12 2.81
N LEU A 25 -4.76 2.46 3.76
CA LEU A 25 -5.02 2.15 5.17
C LEU A 25 -6.12 3.03 5.76
N LEU A 26 -6.20 4.31 5.40
CA LEU A 26 -7.31 5.16 5.83
C LEU A 26 -8.65 4.60 5.34
N ALA A 27 -8.71 4.16 4.07
CA ALA A 27 -9.90 3.51 3.51
C ALA A 27 -10.26 2.21 4.24
N ALA A 28 -9.27 1.40 4.61
CA ALA A 28 -9.48 0.18 5.38
C ALA A 28 -9.92 0.44 6.83
N GLU A 29 -9.28 1.38 7.53
CA GLU A 29 -9.44 1.57 8.98
C GLU A 29 -10.67 2.39 9.34
N TYR A 30 -10.98 3.39 8.53
CA TYR A 30 -12.04 4.35 8.83
C TYR A 30 -13.22 4.27 7.88
N ASN A 31 -13.20 3.31 6.94
CA ASN A 31 -14.26 3.11 5.96
C ASN A 31 -14.59 4.44 5.24
N VAL A 32 -13.56 5.00 4.59
CA VAL A 32 -13.58 6.31 3.90
C VAL A 32 -13.06 6.20 2.47
N LEU A 33 -13.44 7.15 1.62
CA LEU A 33 -12.88 7.30 0.29
C LEU A 33 -11.65 8.22 0.35
N ALA A 34 -10.46 7.64 0.18
CA ALA A 34 -9.18 8.33 0.36
C ALA A 34 -8.40 8.46 -0.95
N GLY A 35 -7.92 9.66 -1.26
CA GLY A 35 -7.04 9.95 -2.39
C GLY A 35 -5.57 9.99 -2.00
N GLY A 36 -4.69 9.67 -2.94
CA GLY A 36 -3.24 9.87 -2.83
C GLY A 36 -2.70 10.65 -4.03
N ALA A 37 -1.86 11.66 -3.78
CA ALA A 37 -1.22 12.47 -4.80
C ALA A 37 0.30 12.56 -4.56
N GLY A 38 1.10 11.87 -5.39
CA GLY A 38 2.56 11.84 -5.20
C GLY A 38 3.31 11.13 -6.31
N GLU A 39 4.08 10.09 -5.96
CA GLU A 39 4.68 9.16 -6.95
C GLU A 39 3.63 8.51 -7.84
N THR A 40 2.49 8.17 -7.26
CA THR A 40 1.31 7.66 -7.96
C THR A 40 0.09 8.48 -7.56
N PHE A 41 -0.94 8.41 -8.40
CA PHE A 41 -2.24 9.00 -8.13
C PHE A 41 -3.23 7.87 -7.92
N VAL A 42 -3.87 7.85 -6.75
CA VAL A 42 -4.74 6.76 -6.34
C VAL A 42 -6.01 7.29 -5.69
N VAL A 43 -7.10 6.55 -5.85
CA VAL A 43 -8.36 6.77 -5.12
C VAL A 43 -8.80 5.40 -4.61
N ASN A 44 -8.70 5.23 -3.30
CA ASN A 44 -8.97 3.99 -2.59
C ASN A 44 -10.28 4.14 -1.82
N GLY A 45 -11.27 3.32 -2.16
CA GLY A 45 -12.50 3.20 -1.40
C GLY A 45 -12.50 1.95 -0.50
N PRO A 46 -13.47 1.85 0.41
CA PRO A 46 -13.64 0.68 1.26
C PRO A 46 -14.08 -0.55 0.47
N ASP A 47 -14.97 -0.38 -0.51
CA ASP A 47 -15.53 -1.48 -1.31
C ASP A 47 -14.83 -1.70 -2.65
N GLU A 48 -14.25 -0.64 -3.23
CA GLU A 48 -13.56 -0.71 -4.52
C GLU A 48 -12.50 0.39 -4.66
N ASP A 49 -11.53 0.17 -5.53
CA ASP A 49 -10.62 1.23 -5.96
C ASP A 49 -11.18 1.96 -7.19
N HIS A 50 -11.03 3.29 -7.24
CA HIS A 50 -11.53 4.12 -8.35
C HIS A 50 -10.42 4.64 -9.26
N LEU A 51 -9.19 4.69 -8.75
CA LEU A 51 -8.01 5.12 -9.49
C LEU A 51 -6.77 4.44 -8.94
N THR A 52 -5.97 3.85 -9.82
CA THR A 52 -4.60 3.41 -9.51
C THR A 52 -3.76 3.37 -10.79
N THR A 53 -2.46 3.09 -10.67
CA THR A 53 -1.59 2.90 -11.84
C THR A 53 -2.10 1.73 -12.67
N GLY A 54 -2.37 1.93 -13.97
CA GLY A 54 -2.93 0.89 -14.84
C GLY A 54 -4.47 0.76 -14.82
N PHE A 55 -5.17 1.45 -13.91
CA PHE A 55 -6.63 1.43 -13.82
C PHE A 55 -7.20 2.84 -13.64
N GLN A 56 -7.81 3.36 -14.70
CA GLN A 56 -8.31 4.74 -14.76
C GLN A 56 -9.65 4.80 -15.51
N PRO A 57 -10.72 4.13 -15.00
CA PRO A 57 -12.01 4.03 -15.70
C PRO A 57 -12.64 5.40 -15.98
N GLU A 58 -12.42 6.37 -15.10
CA GLU A 58 -12.90 7.75 -15.27
C GLU A 58 -11.79 8.68 -15.79
N GLY A 59 -10.59 8.17 -16.04
CA GLY A 59 -9.39 8.96 -16.34
C GLY A 59 -8.79 9.67 -15.12
N ARG A 60 -7.51 10.06 -15.22
CA ARG A 60 -6.83 10.89 -14.21
C ARG A 60 -6.89 12.38 -14.56
N PRO A 61 -6.84 13.30 -13.57
CA PRO A 61 -6.71 14.73 -13.85
C PRO A 61 -5.49 15.02 -14.74
N TRP A 62 -5.61 15.91 -15.72
CA TRP A 62 -4.49 16.24 -16.62
C TRP A 62 -3.29 16.84 -15.88
N THR A 63 -3.51 17.51 -14.74
CA THR A 63 -2.42 17.98 -13.86
C THR A 63 -1.61 16.84 -13.24
N ALA A 64 -2.20 15.67 -13.05
CA ALA A 64 -1.47 14.47 -12.63
C ALA A 64 -0.51 13.99 -13.73
N TRP A 65 -0.92 14.09 -15.00
CA TRP A 65 -0.05 13.83 -16.16
C TRP A 65 1.13 14.81 -16.19
N VAL A 66 0.87 16.11 -16.08
CA VAL A 66 1.91 17.15 -16.06
C VAL A 66 2.87 16.94 -14.91
N SER A 67 2.37 16.69 -13.69
CA SER A 67 3.20 16.38 -12.53
C SER A 67 4.10 15.16 -12.78
N THR A 68 3.55 14.07 -13.30
CA THR A 68 4.31 12.85 -13.59
C THR A 68 5.42 13.11 -14.62
N THR A 69 5.12 13.86 -15.69
CA THR A 69 6.08 14.19 -16.74
C THR A 69 7.19 15.11 -16.22
N LEU A 70 6.84 16.20 -15.53
CA LEU A 70 7.81 17.12 -14.95
C LEU A 70 8.69 16.44 -13.90
N LYS A 71 8.14 15.47 -13.15
CA LYS A 71 8.91 14.66 -12.21
C LYS A 71 9.99 13.83 -12.90
N ARG A 72 9.68 13.21 -14.05
CA ARG A 72 10.68 12.48 -14.84
C ARG A 72 11.80 13.40 -15.30
N TRP A 73 11.48 14.61 -15.73
CA TRP A 73 12.47 15.62 -16.10
C TRP A 73 13.29 16.08 -14.89
N ALA A 74 12.65 16.40 -13.77
CA ALA A 74 13.34 16.78 -12.53
C ALA A 74 14.34 15.70 -12.11
N LYS A 75 13.96 14.42 -12.14
CA LYS A 75 14.87 13.29 -11.83
C LYS A 75 16.09 13.18 -12.76
N ARG A 76 15.99 13.63 -14.02
CA ARG A 76 17.14 13.68 -14.94
C ARG A 76 18.13 14.78 -14.59
N PHE A 77 17.66 15.82 -13.88
CA PHE A 77 18.46 16.99 -13.53
C PHE A 77 18.77 17.09 -12.03
N THR A 78 18.61 16.01 -11.25
CA THR A 78 18.79 16.05 -9.78
C THR A 78 20.15 16.57 -9.34
N ASN A 79 21.19 16.33 -10.14
CA ASN A 79 22.55 16.81 -9.88
C ASN A 79 22.78 18.28 -10.29
N HIS A 80 21.83 18.90 -10.99
CA HIS A 80 21.97 20.25 -11.53
C HIS A 80 21.19 21.28 -10.68
N ARG A 81 21.89 21.90 -9.72
CA ARG A 81 21.36 22.84 -8.71
C ARG A 81 20.37 23.89 -9.25
N ARG A 82 20.65 24.46 -10.42
CA ARG A 82 19.82 25.52 -11.02
C ARG A 82 18.65 25.01 -11.88
N ILE A 83 18.77 23.80 -12.45
CA ILE A 83 17.77 23.27 -13.39
C ILE A 83 16.76 22.39 -12.65
N TYR A 84 17.18 21.65 -11.63
CA TYR A 84 16.28 20.83 -10.83
C TYR A 84 15.07 21.60 -10.29
N PRO A 85 15.22 22.77 -9.63
CA PRO A 85 14.09 23.53 -9.10
C PRO A 85 13.12 24.01 -10.19
N VAL A 86 13.61 24.29 -11.40
CA VAL A 86 12.79 24.74 -12.54
C VAL A 86 11.77 23.68 -12.94
N PHE A 87 12.10 22.39 -12.83
CA PHE A 87 11.14 21.31 -13.06
C PHE A 87 10.40 20.88 -11.79
N LYS A 88 11.09 20.91 -10.64
CA LYS A 88 10.55 20.42 -9.38
C LYS A 88 9.42 21.30 -8.84
N LEU A 89 9.54 22.63 -8.89
CA LEU A 89 8.50 23.52 -8.38
C LEU A 89 7.19 23.41 -9.20
N PRO A 90 7.20 23.51 -10.55
CA PRO A 90 6.00 23.28 -11.35
C PRO A 90 5.44 21.86 -11.21
N GLN A 91 6.30 20.85 -10.99
CA GLN A 91 5.85 19.49 -10.68
C GLN A 91 5.00 19.45 -9.41
N MET A 92 5.48 20.08 -8.32
CA MET A 92 4.76 20.12 -7.05
C MET A 92 3.46 20.93 -7.15
N MET A 93 3.49 22.06 -7.86
CA MET A 93 2.29 22.85 -8.15
C MET A 93 1.24 22.06 -8.94
N ALA A 94 1.67 21.26 -9.93
CA ALA A 94 0.79 20.38 -10.68
C ALA A 94 0.26 19.21 -9.82
N GLN A 95 1.05 18.70 -8.87
CA GLN A 95 0.60 17.71 -7.88
C GLN A 95 -0.48 18.28 -6.97
N ASP A 96 -0.28 19.48 -6.43
CA ASP A 96 -1.24 20.17 -5.56
C ASP A 96 -2.55 20.49 -6.31
N ALA A 97 -2.45 20.93 -7.57
CA ALA A 97 -3.61 21.12 -8.44
C ALA A 97 -4.34 19.80 -8.74
N ALA A 98 -3.61 18.70 -8.92
CA ALA A 98 -4.19 17.37 -9.11
C ALA A 98 -4.91 16.89 -7.84
N ALA A 99 -4.30 17.03 -6.66
CA ALA A 99 -4.91 16.70 -5.37
C ALA A 99 -6.25 17.43 -5.17
N HIS A 100 -6.28 18.74 -5.45
CA HIS A 100 -7.51 19.52 -5.34
C HIS A 100 -8.59 19.06 -6.34
N ARG A 101 -8.21 18.78 -7.59
CA ARG A 101 -9.14 18.28 -8.61
C ARG A 101 -9.66 16.88 -8.29
N MET A 102 -8.84 16.03 -7.69
CA MET A 102 -9.27 14.72 -7.21
C MET A 102 -10.38 14.85 -6.18
N GLY A 103 -10.24 15.76 -5.20
CA GLY A 103 -11.28 16.02 -4.19
C GLY A 103 -12.59 16.62 -4.74
N ARG A 104 -12.56 17.20 -5.95
CA ARG A 104 -13.79 17.66 -6.64
C ARG A 104 -14.40 16.58 -7.54
N LYS A 105 -13.56 15.74 -8.14
CA LYS A 105 -13.98 14.72 -9.10
C LYS A 105 -14.57 13.50 -8.39
N TRP A 106 -13.95 13.09 -7.30
CA TRP A 106 -14.44 12.02 -6.43
C TRP A 106 -14.89 12.63 -5.10
N PRO A 107 -15.92 12.06 -4.44
CA PRO A 107 -16.38 12.53 -3.13
C PRO A 107 -15.39 12.10 -2.03
N LEU A 108 -14.15 12.57 -2.10
CA LEU A 108 -13.08 12.14 -1.21
C LEU A 108 -13.27 12.75 0.19
N ASP A 109 -13.17 11.90 1.22
CA ASP A 109 -13.12 12.34 2.62
C ASP A 109 -11.76 12.95 2.92
N CYS A 110 -10.69 12.38 2.35
CA CYS A 110 -9.34 12.88 2.52
C CYS A 110 -8.46 12.68 1.27
N VAL A 111 -7.44 13.53 1.12
CA VAL A 111 -6.37 13.40 0.12
C VAL A 111 -5.02 13.53 0.82
N VAL A 112 -4.16 12.52 0.66
CA VAL A 112 -2.79 12.51 1.18
C VAL A 112 -1.82 12.86 0.06
N SER A 113 -0.99 13.89 0.27
CA SER A 113 0.01 14.34 -0.70
C SER A 113 1.44 14.03 -0.24
N ASP A 114 2.31 13.59 -1.16
CA ASP A 114 3.76 13.47 -0.94
C ASP A 114 4.39 14.86 -1.04
N GLY A 115 4.41 15.57 0.09
CA GLY A 115 4.76 16.98 0.18
C GLY A 115 3.63 17.92 -0.22
N ASN A 116 3.94 19.21 -0.22
CA ASN A 116 3.07 20.32 -0.63
C ASN A 116 3.98 21.42 -1.15
N ALA A 117 3.59 22.11 -2.24
CA ALA A 117 4.47 23.05 -2.93
C ALA A 117 4.99 24.16 -2.00
N ILE A 118 4.13 24.70 -1.12
CA ILE A 118 4.51 25.76 -0.18
C ILE A 118 5.49 25.22 0.86
N LEU A 119 5.10 24.15 1.56
CA LEU A 119 5.89 23.61 2.66
C LEU A 119 7.25 23.10 2.19
N SER A 120 7.29 22.44 1.03
CA SER A 120 8.55 21.98 0.44
C SER A 120 9.43 23.14 -0.02
N THR A 121 8.85 24.25 -0.50
CA THR A 121 9.62 25.46 -0.82
C THR A 121 10.21 26.08 0.45
N MET A 122 9.42 26.23 1.51
CA MET A 122 9.90 26.76 2.80
C MET A 122 11.02 25.90 3.40
N GLY A 123 10.88 24.57 3.32
CA GLY A 123 11.86 23.62 3.86
C GLY A 123 13.14 23.47 3.02
N ARG A 124 13.06 23.55 1.69
CA ARG A 124 14.18 23.17 0.79
C ARG A 124 14.74 24.28 -0.09
N ALA A 125 14.12 25.45 -0.19
CA ALA A 125 14.62 26.51 -1.07
C ALA A 125 16.06 26.93 -0.71
N ALA A 126 16.40 26.91 0.58
CA ALA A 126 17.74 27.24 1.05
C ALA A 126 18.80 26.27 0.48
N ASN A 127 18.56 24.96 0.45
CA ASN A 127 19.49 23.98 -0.12
C ASN A 127 19.84 24.23 -1.61
N TYR A 128 18.97 24.89 -2.36
CA TYR A 128 19.21 25.17 -3.78
C TYR A 128 19.82 26.55 -4.03
N LEU A 129 19.44 27.54 -3.21
CA LEU A 129 19.92 28.91 -3.32
C LEU A 129 21.26 29.10 -2.59
N TYR A 130 21.35 28.58 -1.37
CA TYR A 130 22.43 28.76 -0.39
C TYR A 130 22.75 27.42 0.35
N PRO A 131 23.34 26.43 -0.33
CA PRO A 131 23.62 25.13 0.27
C PRO A 131 24.53 25.27 1.50
N ALA A 132 24.18 24.58 2.59
CA ALA A 132 25.01 24.57 3.79
C ALA A 132 26.35 23.88 3.52
N SER A 133 26.33 22.83 2.68
CA SER A 133 27.51 22.07 2.24
C SER A 133 28.57 22.91 1.52
N THR A 134 28.24 24.10 1.03
CA THR A 134 29.20 25.01 0.37
C THR A 134 29.63 26.17 1.28
N GLY A 135 29.24 26.19 2.55
CA GLY A 135 29.53 27.28 3.49
C GLY A 135 28.78 28.59 3.19
N GLU A 136 27.80 28.57 2.27
CA GLU A 136 26.99 29.75 1.95
C GLU A 136 26.04 30.06 3.12
N LYS A 137 26.06 31.29 3.64
CA LYS A 137 25.18 31.69 4.75
C LYS A 137 23.80 32.11 4.22
N SER A 138 22.75 31.55 4.80
CA SER A 138 21.36 31.94 4.55
C SER A 138 20.70 32.43 5.84
N ASN A 139 20.17 33.65 5.83
CA ASN A 139 19.31 34.13 6.91
C ASN A 139 17.96 33.42 6.83
N ALA A 140 17.59 32.70 7.89
CA ALA A 140 16.31 32.03 7.95
C ALA A 140 15.17 33.03 8.11
N PRO A 141 14.13 33.01 7.24
CA PRO A 141 12.94 33.80 7.50
C PRO A 141 12.28 33.29 8.79
N THR A 142 11.80 34.22 9.61
CA THR A 142 11.12 33.87 10.85
C THR A 142 9.73 33.29 10.55
N PRO A 143 9.15 32.47 11.44
CA PRO A 143 7.78 31.99 11.27
C PRO A 143 6.75 33.12 11.08
N LYS A 144 6.96 34.28 11.72
CA LYS A 144 6.12 35.47 11.55
C LYS A 144 6.22 36.07 10.15
N ASP A 145 7.43 36.16 9.60
CA ASP A 145 7.62 36.67 8.24
C ASP A 145 7.00 35.71 7.21
N LEU A 146 7.16 34.40 7.42
CA LEU A 146 6.55 33.36 6.60
C LEU A 146 5.02 33.39 6.67
N ALA A 147 4.44 33.60 7.86
CA ALA A 147 2.99 33.74 8.04
C ALA A 147 2.47 34.96 7.27
N ALA A 148 3.12 36.12 7.42
CA ALA A 148 2.74 37.34 6.71
C ALA A 148 2.79 37.18 5.19
N VAL A 149 3.78 36.46 4.65
CA VAL A 149 3.85 36.13 3.21
C VAL A 149 2.64 35.31 2.78
N LEU A 150 2.28 34.27 3.54
CA LEU A 150 1.18 33.37 3.20
C LEU A 150 -0.18 34.07 3.30
N GLU A 151 -0.40 34.85 4.36
CA GLU A 151 -1.60 35.68 4.53
C GLU A 151 -1.75 36.70 3.40
N TYR A 152 -0.64 37.32 2.98
CA TYR A 152 -0.66 38.27 1.86
C TYR A 152 -0.96 37.59 0.51
N VAL A 153 -0.31 36.46 0.22
CA VAL A 153 -0.41 35.78 -1.08
C VAL A 153 -1.72 35.01 -1.22
N LEU A 154 -2.13 34.27 -0.19
CA LEU A 154 -3.27 33.35 -0.23
C LEU A 154 -4.58 34.00 0.22
N GLU A 155 -4.55 34.81 1.28
CA GLU A 155 -5.76 35.42 1.86
C GLU A 155 -5.96 36.86 1.41
N GLY A 156 -4.93 37.49 0.86
CA GLY A 156 -4.98 38.86 0.38
C GLY A 156 -4.94 39.92 1.48
N LYS A 157 -4.53 39.55 2.70
CA LYS A 157 -4.26 40.49 3.80
C LYS A 157 -3.09 41.42 3.45
N GLU A 158 -2.98 42.57 4.12
CA GLU A 158 -1.83 43.46 3.94
C GLU A 158 -0.61 42.98 4.71
N LEU A 159 0.60 43.29 4.21
CA LEU A 159 1.83 42.97 4.92
C LEU A 159 2.00 43.90 6.14
N PRO A 160 2.33 43.36 7.32
CA PRO A 160 2.71 44.19 8.46
C PRO A 160 3.89 45.10 8.12
N LYS A 161 3.87 46.36 8.58
CA LYS A 161 4.91 47.37 8.29
C LYS A 161 6.33 46.86 8.61
N ALA A 162 6.49 46.10 9.69
CA ALA A 162 7.76 45.52 10.11
C ALA A 162 8.30 44.43 9.15
N SER A 163 7.42 43.71 8.45
CA SER A 163 7.79 42.69 7.47
C SER A 163 7.92 43.26 6.05
N ALA A 164 7.15 44.30 5.71
CA ALA A 164 7.18 44.96 4.41
C ALA A 164 8.57 45.53 4.04
N GLY A 165 9.33 46.01 5.03
CA GLY A 165 10.70 46.50 4.82
C GLY A 165 11.76 45.41 4.64
N ARG A 166 11.44 44.15 4.95
CA ARG A 166 12.40 43.01 4.92
C ARG A 166 12.10 42.01 3.80
N LEU A 167 10.85 41.96 3.33
CA LEU A 167 10.40 41.00 2.33
C LEU A 167 10.58 41.52 0.90
N PRO A 168 10.90 40.65 -0.07
CA PRO A 168 10.93 41.03 -1.48
C PRO A 168 9.53 41.39 -1.98
N ASN A 169 9.42 42.00 -3.17
CA ASN A 169 8.13 42.34 -3.76
C ASN A 169 7.29 41.08 -4.07
N LEU A 170 6.22 40.87 -3.30
CA LEU A 170 5.33 39.69 -3.41
C LEU A 170 4.14 39.90 -4.37
N ARG A 171 4.00 41.05 -5.03
CA ARG A 171 2.85 41.36 -5.90
C ARG A 171 2.67 40.34 -7.02
N LEU A 172 3.77 39.91 -7.65
CA LEU A 172 3.73 38.90 -8.70
C LEU A 172 3.21 37.55 -8.17
N GLY A 173 3.68 37.12 -7.00
CA GLY A 173 3.20 35.88 -6.37
C GLY A 173 1.70 35.92 -6.07
N ARG A 174 1.20 37.04 -5.53
CA ARG A 174 -0.24 37.25 -5.29
C ARG A 174 -1.06 37.26 -6.59
N TRP A 175 -0.55 37.93 -7.63
CA TRP A 175 -1.20 37.95 -8.94
C TRP A 175 -1.25 36.56 -9.58
N LEU A 176 -0.14 35.81 -9.56
CA LEU A 176 -0.07 34.44 -10.06
C LEU A 176 -1.01 33.50 -9.29
N HIS A 177 -1.08 33.65 -7.96
CA HIS A 177 -2.01 32.88 -7.15
C HIS A 177 -3.46 33.14 -7.57
N ARG A 178 -3.85 34.43 -7.67
CA ARG A 178 -5.20 34.83 -8.12
C ARG A 178 -5.54 34.29 -9.50
N LEU A 179 -4.63 34.41 -10.46
CA LEU A 179 -4.80 33.88 -11.81
C LEU A 179 -5.01 32.36 -11.77
N SER A 180 -4.13 31.64 -11.07
CA SER A 180 -4.21 30.17 -10.94
C SER A 180 -5.51 29.70 -10.27
N SER A 181 -6.01 30.46 -9.30
CA SER A 181 -7.27 30.19 -8.62
C SER A 181 -8.47 30.48 -9.54
N ALA A 182 -8.43 31.57 -10.31
CA ALA A 182 -9.47 31.93 -11.27
C ALA A 182 -9.64 30.90 -12.39
N VAL A 183 -8.55 30.32 -12.89
CA VAL A 183 -8.60 29.23 -13.89
C VAL A 183 -8.81 27.84 -13.28
N GLY A 184 -9.10 27.75 -11.99
CA GLY A 184 -9.38 26.48 -11.30
C GLY A 184 -8.19 25.52 -11.23
N LEU A 185 -6.95 26.02 -11.34
CA LEU A 185 -5.74 25.24 -11.06
C LEU A 185 -5.53 25.10 -9.56
N ARG A 186 -5.74 26.17 -8.79
CA ARG A 186 -5.47 26.23 -7.33
C ARG A 186 -4.15 25.53 -6.99
N ALA A 187 -3.09 25.96 -7.68
CA ALA A 187 -1.81 25.24 -7.73
C ALA A 187 -0.98 25.38 -6.44
N VAL A 188 -1.44 26.19 -5.51
CA VAL A 188 -0.74 26.56 -4.27
C VAL A 188 -1.80 26.74 -3.18
N TRP A 189 -1.76 25.89 -2.16
CA TRP A 189 -2.67 25.91 -1.00
C TRP A 189 -1.96 25.38 0.25
N LEU A 190 -2.47 25.74 1.43
CA LEU A 190 -2.00 25.21 2.70
C LEU A 190 -2.83 23.99 3.11
N PRO A 191 -2.21 22.87 3.49
CA PRO A 191 -2.93 21.71 3.98
C PRO A 191 -3.65 21.95 5.30
N ASP A 192 -4.69 21.16 5.52
CA ASP A 192 -5.45 21.14 6.77
C ASP A 192 -4.63 20.46 7.87
N VAL A 193 -3.89 19.41 7.50
CA VAL A 193 -3.00 18.65 8.40
C VAL A 193 -1.68 18.32 7.72
N VAL A 194 -0.58 18.43 8.47
CA VAL A 194 0.76 18.02 8.03
C VAL A 194 1.30 16.95 8.95
N ILE A 195 1.81 15.86 8.36
CA ILE A 195 2.58 14.85 9.06
C ILE A 195 4.05 15.08 8.76
N LEU A 196 4.82 15.50 9.77
CA LEU A 196 6.28 15.50 9.72
C LEU A 196 6.80 14.13 10.16
N LEU A 197 7.57 13.49 9.28
CA LEU A 197 8.41 12.36 9.64
C LEU A 197 9.75 12.88 10.16
N LYS A 198 9.85 12.95 11.50
CA LYS A 198 11.05 13.39 12.19
C LYS A 198 12.07 12.26 12.17
N LEU A 199 13.16 12.49 11.45
CA LEU A 199 14.31 11.59 11.36
C LEU A 199 15.56 12.40 11.62
N ASP A 200 16.49 11.84 12.39
CA ASP A 200 17.76 12.48 12.64
C ASP A 200 18.63 12.41 11.36
N PRO A 201 19.32 13.49 10.97
CA PRO A 201 20.09 13.54 9.73
C PRO A 201 21.13 12.43 9.58
N GLU A 202 21.76 12.01 10.68
CA GLU A 202 22.73 10.91 10.68
C GLU A 202 22.08 9.57 10.31
N VAL A 203 20.94 9.25 10.94
CA VAL A 203 20.16 8.04 10.63
C VAL A 203 19.64 8.10 9.18
N ALA A 204 19.26 9.29 8.71
CA ALA A 204 18.86 9.50 7.33
C ALA A 204 19.98 9.16 6.34
N LEU A 205 21.21 9.61 6.60
CA LEU A 205 22.37 9.27 5.76
C LEU A 205 22.67 7.78 5.76
N SER A 206 22.66 7.12 6.92
CA SER A 206 22.84 5.67 7.00
C SER A 206 21.81 4.93 6.16
N ARG A 207 20.54 5.36 6.22
CA ARG A 207 19.44 4.79 5.42
C ARG A 207 19.53 5.12 3.93
N ILE A 208 20.15 6.23 3.56
CA ILE A 208 20.36 6.60 2.14
C ILE A 208 21.49 5.74 1.58
N HIS A 209 22.62 5.66 2.28
CA HIS A 209 23.76 4.82 1.88
C HIS A 209 23.40 3.34 1.78
N SER A 210 22.57 2.83 2.71
CA SER A 210 22.15 1.43 2.68
C SER A 210 21.24 1.06 1.50
N ARG A 211 20.70 2.03 0.75
CA ARG A 211 19.85 1.78 -0.43
C ARG A 211 20.65 1.36 -1.66
N GLY A 212 21.96 1.58 -1.67
CA GLY A 212 22.83 1.29 -2.82
C GLY A 212 22.50 2.12 -4.08
N GLN A 213 21.72 3.20 -3.94
CA GLN A 213 21.42 4.13 -5.04
C GLN A 213 22.46 5.26 -5.06
N GLN A 214 22.59 5.91 -6.22
CA GLN A 214 23.42 7.12 -6.33
C GLN A 214 22.88 8.16 -5.35
N VAL A 215 23.76 8.62 -4.45
CA VAL A 215 23.46 9.68 -3.50
C VAL A 215 23.28 10.99 -4.26
N ASP A 216 22.13 11.63 -4.07
CA ASP A 216 21.86 12.93 -4.66
C ASP A 216 22.75 14.00 -4.00
N ARG A 217 23.10 15.06 -4.73
CA ARG A 217 23.98 16.14 -4.22
C ARG A 217 23.59 16.69 -2.84
N HIS A 218 22.28 16.77 -2.56
CA HIS A 218 21.72 17.37 -1.35
C HIS A 218 21.47 16.36 -0.22
N GLU A 219 21.85 15.08 -0.43
CA GLU A 219 21.81 14.02 0.58
C GLU A 219 23.14 13.99 1.35
N ASN A 220 23.49 15.10 2.00
CA ASN A 220 24.64 15.24 2.90
C ASN A 220 24.20 15.81 4.25
N ALA A 221 25.01 15.63 5.30
CA ALA A 221 24.64 15.97 6.67
C ALA A 221 24.20 17.43 6.84
N ASP A 222 24.95 18.36 6.28
CA ASP A 222 24.72 19.80 6.44
C ASP A 222 23.43 20.24 5.76
N ASP A 223 23.18 19.79 4.52
CA ASP A 223 21.99 20.15 3.76
C ASP A 223 20.73 19.46 4.33
N LEU A 224 20.87 18.23 4.88
CA LEU A 224 19.79 17.55 5.60
C LEU A 224 19.44 18.25 6.92
N ALA A 225 20.44 18.67 7.69
CA ALA A 225 20.25 19.43 8.93
C ALA A 225 19.63 20.80 8.64
N GLN A 226 20.09 21.49 7.59
CA GLN A 226 19.48 22.74 7.13
C GLN A 226 17.99 22.52 6.80
N THR A 227 17.68 21.49 6.00
CA THR A 227 16.29 21.16 5.64
C THR A 227 15.43 20.87 6.88
N HIS A 228 15.97 20.09 7.82
CA HIS A 228 15.28 19.74 9.05
C HIS A 228 14.90 21.00 9.85
N GLY A 229 15.85 21.91 10.08
CA GLY A 229 15.59 23.18 10.78
C GLY A 229 14.60 24.08 10.03
N ARG A 230 14.65 24.13 8.70
CA ARG A 230 13.70 24.93 7.91
C ARG A 230 12.29 24.36 7.90
N TYR A 231 12.12 23.04 7.95
CA TYR A 231 10.81 22.45 8.13
C TYR A 231 10.19 22.78 9.49
N GLN A 232 10.98 22.88 10.56
CA GLN A 232 10.47 23.32 11.87
C GLN A 232 9.86 24.72 11.79
N ASN A 233 10.55 25.69 11.15
CA ASN A 233 10.00 27.03 10.93
C ASN A 233 8.71 27.01 10.09
N ALA A 234 8.65 26.18 9.04
CA ALA A 234 7.47 26.03 8.20
C ALA A 234 6.28 25.47 8.99
N LEU A 235 6.53 24.53 9.90
CA LEU A 235 5.50 23.94 10.76
C LEU A 235 5.03 24.89 11.84
N GLU A 236 5.92 25.66 12.48
CA GLU A 236 5.53 26.73 13.40
C GLU A 236 4.66 27.78 12.70
N THR A 237 5.00 28.12 11.46
CA THR A 237 4.16 29.00 10.62
C THR A 237 2.77 28.40 10.43
N LEU A 238 2.69 27.09 10.13
CA LEU A 238 1.40 26.43 9.95
C LEU A 238 0.59 26.38 11.24
N ARG A 239 1.22 26.09 12.39
CA ARG A 239 0.55 26.13 13.70
C ARG A 239 -0.04 27.50 13.98
N HIS A 240 0.68 28.56 13.64
CA HIS A 240 0.18 29.93 13.80
C HIS A 240 -1.07 30.21 12.95
N ILE A 241 -1.14 29.67 11.74
CA ILE A 241 -2.24 29.93 10.78
C ILE A 241 -3.45 29.00 11.02
N ARG A 242 -3.21 27.71 11.32
CA ARG A 242 -4.23 26.65 11.36
C ARG A 242 -4.49 26.08 12.75
N GLY A 243 -3.71 26.46 13.74
CA GLY A 243 -3.72 25.90 15.09
C GLY A 243 -2.78 24.70 15.26
N ASP A 244 -2.51 24.34 16.51
CA ASP A 244 -1.56 23.28 16.86
C ASP A 244 -1.98 21.89 16.34
N ASP A 245 -3.28 21.65 16.25
CA ASP A 245 -3.88 20.42 15.73
C ASP A 245 -3.56 20.15 14.25
N ALA A 246 -3.08 21.15 13.51
CA ALA A 246 -2.72 21.01 12.09
C ALA A 246 -1.35 20.34 11.87
N VAL A 247 -0.54 20.13 12.92
CA VAL A 247 0.81 19.56 12.79
C VAL A 247 0.95 18.31 13.64
N ILE A 248 1.14 17.18 12.96
CA ILE A 248 1.44 15.88 13.55
C ILE A 248 2.93 15.60 13.33
N THR A 249 3.66 15.28 14.39
CA THR A 249 5.07 14.87 14.30
C THR A 249 5.19 13.42 14.70
N ILE A 250 5.77 12.60 13.82
CA ILE A 250 6.03 11.18 14.07
C ILE A 250 7.54 10.99 14.05
N ASP A 251 8.11 10.59 15.19
CA ASP A 251 9.51 10.16 15.27
C ASP A 251 9.67 8.82 14.57
N VAL A 252 10.55 8.75 13.57
CA VAL A 252 10.77 7.55 12.75
C VAL A 252 12.18 6.98 12.86
N ASN A 253 12.99 7.40 13.85
CA ASN A 253 14.36 6.93 14.02
C ASN A 253 14.46 5.40 14.17
N ASP A 254 13.61 4.81 15.01
CA ASP A 254 13.62 3.36 15.30
C ASP A 254 12.36 2.62 14.80
N LYS A 255 11.51 3.29 14.00
CA LYS A 255 10.25 2.70 13.55
C LYS A 255 10.39 2.07 12.18
N SER A 256 9.83 0.87 12.02
CA SER A 256 9.64 0.33 10.67
C SER A 256 8.54 1.09 9.92
N PRO A 257 8.56 1.06 8.58
CA PRO A 257 7.50 1.61 7.74
C PRO A 257 6.06 1.28 8.17
N GLY A 258 5.76 0.07 8.64
CA GLY A 258 4.41 -0.26 9.13
C GLY A 258 4.03 0.37 10.45
N ALA A 259 4.98 0.46 11.38
CA ALA A 259 4.76 1.13 12.66
C ALA A 259 4.46 2.62 12.42
N THR A 260 5.26 3.27 11.57
CA THR A 260 5.02 4.65 11.13
C THR A 260 3.66 4.81 10.43
N LEU A 261 3.25 3.86 9.57
CA LEU A 261 1.93 3.88 8.93
C LEU A 261 0.80 3.79 9.95
N ARG A 262 0.85 2.85 10.90
CA ARG A 262 -0.18 2.70 11.94
C ARG A 262 -0.31 3.96 12.79
N GLU A 263 0.82 4.55 13.19
CA GLU A 263 0.82 5.78 13.97
C GLU A 263 0.25 6.98 13.19
N ALA A 264 0.58 7.08 11.89
CA ALA A 264 0.00 8.10 11.01
C ALA A 264 -1.52 7.94 10.86
N VAL A 265 -2.01 6.70 10.70
CA VAL A 265 -3.44 6.38 10.66
C VAL A 265 -4.11 6.82 11.97
N ILE A 266 -3.59 6.40 13.11
CA ILE A 266 -4.13 6.73 14.44
C ILE A 266 -4.16 8.24 14.67
N ALA A 267 -3.08 8.95 14.35
CA ALA A 267 -2.98 10.39 14.54
C ALA A 267 -3.99 11.15 13.66
N LEU A 268 -4.32 10.62 12.47
CA LEU A 268 -5.31 11.22 11.58
C LEU A 268 -6.76 10.91 11.95
N LYS A 269 -7.02 9.94 12.84
CA LYS A 269 -8.37 9.48 13.21
C LYS A 269 -9.35 10.64 13.45
N LYS A 270 -8.97 11.58 14.34
CA LYS A 270 -9.86 12.70 14.71
C LYS A 270 -10.19 13.60 13.53
N HIS A 271 -9.25 13.80 12.61
CA HIS A 271 -9.44 14.68 11.45
C HIS A 271 -10.28 14.00 10.38
N VAL A 272 -9.99 12.74 10.09
CA VAL A 272 -10.71 11.96 9.07
C VAL A 272 -12.16 11.75 9.49
N LEU A 273 -12.42 11.39 10.75
CA LEU A 273 -13.79 11.16 11.22
C LEU A 273 -14.64 12.44 11.25
N ARG A 274 -14.04 13.63 11.45
CA ARG A 274 -14.75 14.91 11.31
C ARG A 274 -15.17 15.22 9.88
N HIS A 275 -14.42 14.73 8.90
CA HIS A 275 -14.64 14.98 7.48
C HIS A 275 -15.39 13.87 6.76
N LYS A 276 -15.58 12.71 7.41
CA LYS A 276 -16.27 11.56 6.86
C LYS A 276 -17.68 11.93 6.42
N ALA A 277 -17.94 11.90 5.12
CA ALA A 277 -19.29 11.91 4.60
C ALA A 277 -20.00 10.62 5.04
N LYS A 278 -21.29 10.70 5.39
CA LYS A 278 -22.11 9.52 5.69
C LYS A 278 -22.20 8.66 4.42
N CYS A 279 -21.33 7.65 4.31
CA CYS A 279 -21.53 6.56 3.36
C CYS A 279 -22.50 5.56 3.98
N GLU A 280 -23.73 5.52 3.46
CA GLU A 280 -24.69 4.45 3.72
C GLU A 280 -24.40 3.27 2.78
N GLY A 281 -24.42 2.06 3.35
CA GLY A 281 -24.61 0.84 2.58
C GLY A 281 -23.81 -0.36 3.08
N ASP A 282 -24.33 -1.04 4.11
CA ASP A 282 -24.04 -2.45 4.35
C ASP A 282 -24.62 -3.26 3.19
N ARG A 283 -23.76 -3.87 2.37
CA ARG A 283 -24.15 -5.00 1.52
C ARG A 283 -23.04 -6.05 1.51
N PRO A 284 -23.40 -7.33 1.57
CA PRO A 284 -22.45 -8.41 1.67
C PRO A 284 -21.65 -8.59 0.38
N LEU A 285 -20.60 -9.37 0.55
CA LEU A 285 -19.48 -9.57 -0.32
C LEU A 285 -19.75 -10.41 -1.57
N GLY A 286 -18.99 -10.11 -2.64
CA GLY A 286 -19.00 -10.86 -3.88
C GLY A 286 -19.77 -10.21 -5.02
N THR A 287 -19.68 -10.82 -6.19
CA THR A 287 -20.41 -10.43 -7.41
C THR A 287 -21.87 -10.18 -7.10
N THR A 288 -22.31 -8.92 -7.19
CA THR A 288 -23.73 -8.57 -7.03
C THR A 288 -24.57 -9.40 -8.00
N ALA A 289 -25.34 -10.35 -7.46
CA ALA A 289 -26.38 -11.09 -8.16
C ALA A 289 -27.40 -10.13 -8.83
N THR A 290 -27.49 -8.89 -8.36
CA THR A 290 -28.50 -7.90 -8.78
C THR A 290 -28.04 -6.86 -9.80
N LYS A 291 -26.80 -6.92 -10.32
CA LYS A 291 -26.42 -6.12 -11.52
C LYS A 291 -25.88 -6.94 -12.67
N LEU A 292 -25.44 -8.18 -12.46
CA LEU A 292 -25.11 -9.09 -13.56
C LEU A 292 -26.37 -9.50 -14.35
N ALA A 293 -27.51 -9.65 -13.67
CA ALA A 293 -28.79 -10.06 -14.25
C ALA A 293 -29.66 -8.92 -14.84
N GLU A 294 -29.48 -7.67 -14.39
CA GLU A 294 -30.26 -6.54 -14.92
C GLU A 294 -29.57 -5.95 -16.16
N GLY A 295 -30.23 -6.12 -17.31
CA GLY A 295 -29.70 -5.80 -18.64
C GLY A 295 -29.00 -7.01 -19.25
N GLY A 296 -29.56 -7.54 -20.35
CA GLY A 296 -28.97 -8.65 -21.09
C GLY A 296 -27.51 -8.36 -21.49
N ILE A 297 -26.69 -9.40 -21.61
CA ILE A 297 -25.24 -9.35 -21.89
C ILE A 297 -24.90 -8.33 -23.00
N TRP A 298 -25.74 -8.25 -24.03
CA TRP A 298 -25.61 -7.30 -25.14
C TRP A 298 -25.69 -5.82 -24.75
N SER A 299 -26.54 -5.46 -23.78
CA SER A 299 -26.63 -4.07 -23.28
C SER A 299 -25.33 -3.58 -22.64
N LYS A 300 -24.52 -4.51 -22.10
CA LYS A 300 -23.23 -4.21 -21.46
C LYS A 300 -22.09 -4.18 -22.47
N VAL A 301 -22.12 -5.08 -23.46
CA VAL A 301 -21.14 -5.12 -24.55
C VAL A 301 -21.29 -3.92 -25.50
N PHE A 302 -22.52 -3.46 -25.75
CA PHE A 302 -22.77 -2.26 -26.57
C PHE A 302 -22.68 -0.94 -25.81
N ASN A 303 -22.22 -0.95 -24.55
CA ASN A 303 -22.00 0.28 -23.80
C ASN A 303 -20.85 1.09 -24.44
N PRO A 304 -21.06 2.34 -24.88
CA PRO A 304 -20.01 3.16 -25.49
C PRO A 304 -18.78 3.32 -24.60
N ARG A 305 -18.95 3.34 -23.26
CA ARG A 305 -17.82 3.38 -22.31
C ARG A 305 -17.02 2.09 -22.31
N TYR A 306 -17.68 0.94 -22.44
CA TYR A 306 -16.99 -0.35 -22.58
C TYR A 306 -16.28 -0.43 -23.93
N LEU A 307 -16.97 -0.10 -25.03
CA LEU A 307 -16.42 -0.19 -26.39
C LEU A 307 -15.22 0.76 -26.60
N LEU A 308 -15.42 2.05 -26.35
CA LEU A 308 -14.39 3.07 -26.61
C LEU A 308 -13.38 3.18 -25.47
N GLY A 309 -13.81 2.94 -24.23
CA GLY A 309 -12.96 3.08 -23.04
C GLY A 309 -12.17 1.81 -22.68
N TYR A 310 -12.57 0.64 -23.15
CA TYR A 310 -11.88 -0.63 -22.87
C TYR A 310 -11.61 -1.46 -24.14
N PHE A 311 -12.65 -1.86 -24.87
CA PHE A 311 -12.53 -2.89 -25.91
C PHE A 311 -11.61 -2.46 -27.05
N VAL A 312 -11.82 -1.27 -27.64
CA VAL A 312 -10.97 -0.76 -28.73
C VAL A 312 -9.51 -0.55 -28.28
N PRO A 313 -9.22 0.14 -27.16
CA PRO A 313 -7.84 0.30 -26.68
C PRO A 313 -7.12 -1.01 -26.32
N ASN A 314 -7.87 -2.05 -25.91
CA ASN A 314 -7.31 -3.32 -25.44
C ASN A 314 -7.55 -4.50 -26.40
N TYR A 315 -8.02 -4.24 -27.62
CA TYR A 315 -8.40 -5.27 -28.58
C TYR A 315 -7.26 -6.29 -28.76
N PHE A 316 -6.07 -5.82 -29.14
CA PHE A 316 -4.88 -6.65 -29.32
C PHE A 316 -4.23 -7.11 -28.01
N ASN A 317 -4.57 -6.49 -26.88
CA ASN A 317 -4.13 -6.89 -25.54
C ASN A 317 -5.00 -8.01 -24.93
N GLY A 318 -5.88 -8.61 -25.73
CA GLY A 318 -6.66 -9.79 -25.37
C GLY A 318 -8.15 -9.56 -25.22
N ALA A 319 -8.65 -8.32 -25.35
CA ALA A 319 -10.09 -8.03 -25.31
C ALA A 319 -10.85 -8.67 -26.49
N TRP A 320 -10.17 -8.94 -27.61
CA TRP A 320 -10.73 -9.66 -28.76
C TRP A 320 -11.32 -11.04 -28.41
N ARG A 321 -10.92 -11.62 -27.28
CA ARG A 321 -11.39 -12.93 -26.80
C ARG A 321 -12.76 -12.86 -26.12
N GLU A 322 -13.13 -11.72 -25.53
CA GLU A 322 -14.37 -11.58 -24.74
C GLU A 322 -15.65 -11.84 -25.57
N PRO A 323 -15.75 -11.38 -26.84
CA PRO A 323 -16.88 -11.72 -27.72
C PRO A 323 -17.06 -13.22 -27.96
N LEU A 324 -16.04 -14.05 -27.70
CA LEU A 324 -16.07 -15.49 -27.90
C LEU A 324 -16.54 -16.26 -26.65
N PHE A 325 -16.65 -15.60 -25.49
CA PHE A 325 -17.06 -16.24 -24.24
C PHE A 325 -18.47 -16.87 -24.30
N PRO A 326 -19.50 -16.23 -24.91
CA PRO A 326 -20.83 -16.84 -25.02
C PRO A 326 -20.86 -18.16 -25.80
N PHE A 327 -19.83 -18.47 -26.59
CA PHE A 327 -19.73 -19.69 -27.41
C PHE A 327 -18.95 -20.81 -26.73
N SER A 328 -18.63 -20.69 -25.45
CA SER A 328 -17.98 -21.72 -24.64
C SER A 328 -18.79 -22.02 -23.39
N LYS A 329 -18.87 -23.28 -22.94
CA LYS A 329 -19.56 -23.65 -21.70
C LYS A 329 -19.00 -22.89 -20.50
N ALA A 330 -17.67 -22.84 -20.39
CA ALA A 330 -16.96 -22.10 -19.36
C ALA A 330 -17.28 -20.59 -19.39
N GLY A 331 -17.27 -19.98 -20.58
CA GLY A 331 -17.62 -18.57 -20.75
C GLY A 331 -19.09 -18.26 -20.47
N GLN A 332 -20.02 -19.15 -20.82
CA GLN A 332 -21.44 -19.01 -20.44
C GLN A 332 -21.62 -19.06 -18.92
N CYS A 333 -20.94 -19.99 -18.25
CA CYS A 333 -20.93 -20.09 -16.79
C CYS A 333 -20.37 -18.80 -16.16
N PHE A 334 -19.21 -18.33 -16.65
CA PHE A 334 -18.61 -17.07 -16.22
C PHE A 334 -19.53 -15.86 -16.40
N LEU A 335 -20.23 -15.76 -17.53
CA LEU A 335 -21.16 -14.64 -17.78
C LEU A 335 -22.39 -14.68 -16.88
N LYS A 336 -22.80 -15.86 -16.42
CA LYS A 336 -23.97 -16.05 -15.55
C LYS A 336 -23.63 -15.88 -14.07
N GLU A 337 -22.54 -16.46 -13.62
CA GLU A 337 -22.19 -16.61 -12.21
C GLU A 337 -21.01 -15.72 -11.77
N GLY A 338 -20.26 -15.18 -12.74
CA GLY A 338 -18.98 -14.52 -12.48
C GLY A 338 -17.88 -15.49 -12.10
N TYR A 339 -16.93 -15.05 -11.28
CA TYR A 339 -15.86 -15.91 -10.74
C TYR A 339 -16.37 -16.79 -9.59
N SER A 340 -17.30 -17.70 -9.89
CA SER A 340 -17.80 -18.71 -8.94
C SER A 340 -16.78 -19.84 -8.74
N GLY A 341 -16.94 -20.62 -7.67
CA GLY A 341 -16.09 -21.79 -7.42
C GLY A 341 -16.04 -22.76 -8.61
N GLY A 342 -17.15 -22.94 -9.33
CA GLY A 342 -17.22 -23.77 -10.54
C GLY A 342 -16.39 -23.21 -11.69
N VAL A 343 -16.43 -21.89 -11.94
CA VAL A 343 -15.60 -21.24 -12.95
C VAL A 343 -14.12 -21.32 -12.58
N MET A 344 -13.79 -21.15 -11.29
CA MET A 344 -12.43 -21.28 -10.80
C MET A 344 -11.88 -22.70 -11.00
N ARG A 345 -12.69 -23.73 -10.74
CA ARG A 345 -12.36 -25.13 -11.01
C ARG A 345 -12.02 -25.36 -12.49
N GLU A 346 -12.86 -24.89 -13.39
CA GLU A 346 -12.64 -24.99 -14.84
C GLU A 346 -11.31 -24.33 -15.28
N ILE A 347 -10.97 -23.19 -14.68
CA ILE A 347 -9.69 -22.52 -14.94
C ILE A 347 -8.51 -23.31 -14.37
N TYR A 348 -8.65 -23.92 -13.19
CA TYR A 348 -7.58 -24.66 -12.51
C TYR A 348 -7.30 -26.06 -13.04
N ASP A 349 -8.34 -26.77 -13.46
CA ASP A 349 -8.22 -28.11 -14.05
C ASP A 349 -7.57 -28.01 -15.44
N HIS A 350 -7.77 -26.88 -16.13
CA HIS A 350 -7.05 -26.47 -17.34
C HIS A 350 -6.79 -27.61 -18.33
N GLU A 351 -7.85 -28.08 -18.99
CA GLU A 351 -7.78 -29.17 -19.96
C GLU A 351 -7.84 -28.67 -21.41
N PRO A 352 -6.78 -28.08 -21.98
CA PRO A 352 -6.82 -27.48 -23.32
C PRO A 352 -7.04 -28.49 -24.44
N ARG A 353 -6.79 -29.79 -24.19
CA ARG A 353 -7.05 -30.87 -25.16
C ARG A 353 -8.52 -31.29 -25.19
N ALA A 354 -9.23 -31.19 -24.07
CA ALA A 354 -10.66 -31.46 -23.97
C ALA A 354 -11.50 -30.22 -24.31
N ALA A 355 -10.93 -29.02 -24.15
CA ALA A 355 -11.57 -27.77 -24.48
C ALA A 355 -11.63 -27.53 -26.01
N GLY A 356 -12.84 -27.36 -26.56
CA GLY A 356 -13.03 -26.89 -27.93
C GLY A 356 -12.37 -25.51 -28.18
N LEU A 357 -12.36 -25.03 -29.43
CA LEU A 357 -11.68 -23.78 -29.82
C LEU A 357 -12.04 -22.59 -28.91
N CYS A 358 -13.33 -22.34 -28.69
CA CYS A 358 -13.80 -21.24 -27.83
C CYS A 358 -13.39 -21.44 -26.36
N GLY A 359 -13.31 -22.69 -25.87
CA GLY A 359 -12.84 -23.01 -24.53
C GLY A 359 -11.35 -22.70 -24.34
N ARG A 360 -10.51 -23.02 -25.35
CA ARG A 360 -9.09 -22.63 -25.35
C ARG A 360 -8.91 -21.11 -25.35
N ILE A 361 -9.77 -20.39 -26.07
CA ILE A 361 -9.76 -18.92 -26.08
C ILE A 361 -10.15 -18.36 -24.71
N PHE A 362 -11.17 -18.93 -24.07
CA PHE A 362 -11.54 -18.59 -22.70
C PHE A 362 -10.37 -18.82 -21.75
N GLN A 363 -9.76 -20.00 -21.73
CA GLN A 363 -8.60 -20.31 -20.89
C GLN A 363 -7.38 -19.42 -21.18
N GLY A 364 -7.20 -19.01 -22.44
CA GLY A 364 -6.13 -18.11 -22.88
C GLY A 364 -6.35 -16.63 -22.57
N TYR A 365 -7.48 -16.25 -21.94
CA TYR A 365 -7.72 -14.88 -21.52
C TYR A 365 -6.72 -14.48 -20.41
N PRO A 366 -6.11 -13.26 -20.44
CA PRO A 366 -5.03 -12.90 -19.51
C PRO A 366 -5.36 -13.09 -18.03
N LEU A 367 -6.57 -12.75 -17.60
CA LEU A 367 -6.97 -12.95 -16.20
C LEU A 367 -7.10 -14.45 -15.85
N HIS A 368 -7.65 -15.27 -16.74
CA HIS A 368 -7.78 -16.71 -16.48
C HIS A 368 -6.41 -17.40 -16.45
N ARG A 369 -5.48 -16.98 -17.32
CA ARG A 369 -4.08 -17.42 -17.24
C ARG A 369 -3.42 -17.00 -15.94
N ALA A 370 -3.65 -15.76 -15.47
CA ALA A 370 -3.13 -15.29 -14.20
C ALA A 370 -3.67 -16.10 -13.01
N VAL A 371 -4.97 -16.44 -13.02
CA VAL A 371 -5.58 -17.32 -12.02
C VAL A 371 -4.98 -18.73 -12.09
N TYR A 372 -4.78 -19.29 -13.28
CA TYR A 372 -4.13 -20.60 -13.45
C TYR A 372 -2.69 -20.59 -12.94
N ASP A 373 -1.88 -19.62 -13.36
CA ASP A 373 -0.48 -19.46 -12.94
C ASP A 373 -0.40 -19.31 -11.41
N ARG A 374 -1.34 -18.57 -10.79
CA ARG A 374 -1.40 -18.42 -9.32
C ARG A 374 -1.41 -19.77 -8.61
N LEU A 375 -2.21 -20.73 -9.05
CA LEU A 375 -2.29 -22.05 -8.39
C LEU A 375 -0.97 -22.82 -8.50
N GLN A 376 -0.28 -22.71 -9.64
CA GLN A 376 1.03 -23.35 -9.84
C GLN A 376 2.07 -22.73 -8.89
N LEU A 377 2.11 -21.40 -8.80
CA LEU A 377 2.99 -20.68 -7.88
C LEU A 377 2.69 -21.02 -6.42
N LEU A 378 1.42 -21.06 -6.02
CA LEU A 378 1.01 -21.45 -4.67
C LEU A 378 1.50 -22.86 -4.33
N THR A 379 1.26 -23.83 -5.23
CA THR A 379 1.70 -25.22 -5.02
C THR A 379 3.22 -25.29 -4.87
N ALA A 380 3.97 -24.59 -5.73
CA ALA A 380 5.43 -24.57 -5.68
C ALA A 380 6.01 -23.94 -4.41
N ASN A 381 5.31 -22.96 -3.81
CA ASN A 381 5.74 -22.31 -2.57
C ASN A 381 5.26 -23.05 -1.31
N ILE A 382 4.07 -23.65 -1.34
CA ILE A 382 3.47 -24.33 -0.19
C ILE A 382 4.05 -25.73 0.00
N GLU A 383 4.20 -26.52 -1.07
CA GLU A 383 4.60 -27.93 -0.96
C GLU A 383 5.93 -28.14 -0.22
N PRO A 384 7.02 -27.41 -0.53
CA PRO A 384 8.29 -27.60 0.18
C PRO A 384 8.24 -27.18 1.65
N ASP A 385 7.55 -26.07 1.96
CA ASP A 385 7.41 -25.60 3.34
C ASP A 385 6.56 -26.54 4.19
N LEU A 386 5.44 -27.01 3.62
CA LEU A 386 4.54 -27.94 4.28
C LEU A 386 5.22 -29.29 4.54
N GLU A 387 5.97 -29.83 3.56
CA GLU A 387 6.73 -31.07 3.72
C GLU A 387 7.82 -30.93 4.79
N ALA A 388 8.55 -29.81 4.80
CA ALA A 388 9.57 -29.54 5.83
C ALA A 388 8.96 -29.46 7.25
N ARG A 389 7.80 -28.81 7.39
CA ARG A 389 7.07 -28.75 8.67
C ARG A 389 6.56 -30.12 9.11
N LEU A 390 5.96 -30.90 8.21
CA LEU A 390 5.46 -32.24 8.52
C LEU A 390 6.57 -33.21 8.97
N ARG A 391 7.79 -33.04 8.44
CA ARG A 391 8.96 -33.83 8.86
C ARG A 391 9.51 -33.41 10.22
N SER A 392 9.51 -32.11 10.50
CA SER A 392 10.13 -31.55 11.72
C SER A 392 9.20 -31.46 12.92
N GLN A 393 7.88 -31.46 12.70
CA GLN A 393 6.87 -31.26 13.74
C GLN A 393 6.04 -32.54 13.94
N ASP A 394 5.48 -32.70 15.14
CA ASP A 394 4.56 -33.80 15.46
C ASP A 394 3.17 -33.58 14.87
N ARG A 395 2.78 -32.32 14.70
CA ARG A 395 1.49 -31.91 14.14
C ARG A 395 1.63 -30.56 13.44
N VAL A 396 1.01 -30.44 12.27
CA VAL A 396 0.95 -29.20 11.48
C VAL A 396 -0.51 -28.79 11.33
N THR A 397 -0.85 -27.61 11.82
CA THR A 397 -2.21 -27.06 11.77
C THR A 397 -2.30 -25.98 10.70
N VAL A 398 -3.18 -26.20 9.72
CA VAL A 398 -3.34 -25.35 8.54
C VAL A 398 -4.73 -24.72 8.54
N PHE A 399 -4.80 -23.42 8.26
CA PHE A 399 -6.04 -22.69 8.03
C PHE A 399 -6.11 -22.22 6.57
N THR A 400 -7.25 -22.39 5.90
CA THR A 400 -7.47 -21.84 4.56
C THR A 400 -8.85 -21.18 4.47
N ALA A 401 -8.87 -19.88 4.14
CA ALA A 401 -10.09 -19.12 4.02
C ALA A 401 -9.91 -17.90 3.08
N PRO A 402 -10.77 -17.71 2.05
CA PRO A 402 -11.78 -18.66 1.62
C PRO A 402 -11.12 -19.93 1.10
N SER A 403 -11.72 -21.09 1.37
CA SER A 403 -11.13 -22.35 0.94
C SER A 403 -11.37 -22.62 -0.54
N GLY A 404 -12.53 -22.24 -1.10
CA GLY A 404 -13.01 -22.80 -2.36
C GLY A 404 -12.88 -24.34 -2.34
N PHE A 405 -12.38 -24.93 -3.42
CA PHE A 405 -12.02 -26.36 -3.49
C PHE A 405 -10.62 -26.69 -2.91
N ALA A 406 -9.95 -25.71 -2.31
CA ALA A 406 -8.67 -25.79 -1.61
C ALA A 406 -7.59 -26.56 -2.39
N TYR A 407 -7.53 -26.35 -3.71
CA TYR A 407 -6.54 -26.96 -4.61
C TYR A 407 -5.10 -26.59 -4.21
N ASP A 408 -4.91 -25.40 -3.67
CA ASP A 408 -3.65 -24.85 -3.19
C ASP A 408 -3.09 -25.57 -1.96
N ILE A 409 -3.91 -26.28 -1.18
CA ILE A 409 -3.44 -27.12 -0.07
C ILE A 409 -3.55 -28.62 -0.36
N PHE A 410 -4.65 -29.07 -0.99
CA PHE A 410 -4.84 -30.49 -1.24
C PHE A 410 -3.88 -31.03 -2.31
N ARG A 411 -3.53 -30.26 -3.36
CA ARG A 411 -2.55 -30.74 -4.35
C ARG A 411 -1.16 -30.97 -3.70
N PRO A 412 -0.60 -30.02 -2.93
CA PRO A 412 0.60 -30.29 -2.13
C PRO A 412 0.48 -31.51 -1.22
N LEU A 413 -0.62 -31.64 -0.47
CA LEU A 413 -0.81 -32.77 0.45
C LEU A 413 -0.89 -34.10 -0.29
N GLU A 414 -1.57 -34.17 -1.44
CA GLU A 414 -1.66 -35.36 -2.29
C GLU A 414 -0.28 -35.74 -2.85
N ASN A 415 0.51 -34.76 -3.30
CA ASN A 415 1.87 -34.98 -3.78
C ASN A 415 2.79 -35.51 -2.67
N ILE A 416 2.71 -34.94 -1.47
CA ILE A 416 3.48 -35.39 -0.30
C ILE A 416 3.02 -36.80 0.11
N ALA A 417 1.71 -37.05 0.19
CA ALA A 417 1.15 -38.33 0.58
C ALA A 417 1.54 -39.46 -0.39
N ALA A 418 1.67 -39.17 -1.69
CA ALA A 418 2.14 -40.15 -2.67
C ALA A 418 3.58 -40.61 -2.39
N ARG A 419 4.40 -39.78 -1.75
CA ARG A 419 5.79 -40.08 -1.38
C ARG A 419 5.92 -40.63 0.04
N GLU A 420 5.18 -40.07 0.99
CA GLU A 420 5.29 -40.36 2.42
C GLU A 420 3.90 -40.31 3.11
N PRO A 421 3.05 -41.33 2.93
CA PRO A 421 1.66 -41.32 3.41
C PRO A 421 1.51 -41.15 4.92
N THR A 422 2.51 -41.58 5.70
CA THR A 422 2.52 -41.51 7.16
C THR A 422 2.47 -40.08 7.69
N LEU A 423 2.96 -39.09 6.91
CA LEU A 423 2.93 -37.68 7.29
C LEU A 423 1.50 -37.12 7.37
N MET A 424 0.53 -37.69 6.66
CA MET A 424 -0.85 -37.18 6.64
C MET A 424 -1.53 -37.24 8.01
N LYS A 425 -1.14 -38.21 8.86
CA LYS A 425 -1.66 -38.32 10.23
C LYS A 425 -1.30 -37.11 11.12
N LYS A 426 -0.31 -36.31 10.70
CA LYS A 426 0.13 -35.10 11.40
C LYS A 426 -0.63 -33.85 10.98
N VAL A 427 -1.44 -33.91 9.92
CA VAL A 427 -2.13 -32.75 9.36
C VAL A 427 -3.47 -32.51 10.06
N LYS A 428 -3.67 -31.30 10.57
CA LYS A 428 -5.00 -30.76 10.93
C LYS A 428 -5.31 -29.60 9.98
N LEU A 429 -6.35 -29.74 9.16
CA LEU A 429 -6.78 -28.72 8.20
C LEU A 429 -8.15 -28.16 8.60
N LEU A 430 -8.21 -26.86 8.86
CA LEU A 430 -9.45 -26.09 8.97
C LEU A 430 -9.67 -25.30 7.68
N ALA A 431 -10.76 -25.60 6.97
CA ALA A 431 -11.20 -24.87 5.80
C ALA A 431 -12.46 -24.06 6.10
N ALA A 432 -12.51 -22.81 5.64
CA ALA A 432 -13.69 -21.95 5.80
C ALA A 432 -14.10 -21.29 4.48
N ASP A 433 -15.40 -21.30 4.19
CA ASP A 433 -15.99 -20.67 3.00
C ASP A 433 -17.48 -20.36 3.22
N LEU A 434 -18.08 -19.54 2.35
CA LEU A 434 -19.53 -19.29 2.36
C LEU A 434 -20.33 -20.51 1.87
N ASP A 435 -19.75 -21.31 0.96
CA ASP A 435 -20.35 -22.50 0.32
C ASP A 435 -21.87 -22.37 0.03
N PRO A 436 -22.30 -21.36 -0.74
CA PRO A 436 -23.73 -21.06 -0.94
C PRO A 436 -24.51 -22.19 -1.63
N HIS A 437 -23.82 -23.16 -2.23
CA HIS A 437 -24.41 -24.30 -2.92
C HIS A 437 -24.20 -25.63 -2.18
N GLY A 438 -23.50 -25.64 -1.04
CA GLY A 438 -23.25 -26.85 -0.25
C GLY A 438 -22.37 -27.90 -0.95
N VAL A 439 -21.52 -27.49 -1.88
CA VAL A 439 -20.71 -28.39 -2.72
C VAL A 439 -19.31 -28.57 -2.14
N LEU A 440 -18.78 -27.55 -1.47
CA LEU A 440 -17.40 -27.56 -0.98
C LEU A 440 -17.23 -28.52 0.20
N ALA A 441 -18.10 -28.44 1.21
CA ALA A 441 -18.00 -29.28 2.40
C ALA A 441 -17.90 -30.79 2.10
N PRO A 442 -18.79 -31.41 1.29
CA PRO A 442 -18.71 -32.85 1.00
C PRO A 442 -17.47 -33.20 0.15
N GLU A 443 -17.10 -32.39 -0.84
CA GLU A 443 -15.96 -32.69 -1.72
C GLU A 443 -14.64 -32.62 -0.97
N LEU A 444 -14.44 -31.59 -0.14
CA LEU A 444 -13.25 -31.45 0.69
C LEU A 444 -13.18 -32.52 1.78
N GLY A 445 -14.32 -32.87 2.39
CA GLY A 445 -14.40 -33.96 3.37
C GLY A 445 -14.02 -35.32 2.77
N ALA A 446 -14.45 -35.60 1.53
CA ALA A 446 -14.06 -36.82 0.83
C ALA A 446 -12.56 -36.86 0.50
N ARG A 447 -11.98 -35.75 0.03
CA ARG A 447 -10.53 -35.66 -0.23
C ARG A 447 -9.71 -35.81 1.04
N ALA A 448 -10.12 -35.16 2.12
CA ALA A 448 -9.46 -35.29 3.42
C ALA A 448 -9.52 -36.72 3.96
N SER A 449 -10.67 -37.38 3.86
CA SER A 449 -10.86 -38.77 4.27
C SER A 449 -9.94 -39.72 3.48
N LYS A 450 -9.79 -39.49 2.17
CA LYS A 450 -8.89 -40.26 1.31
C LYS A 450 -7.42 -40.11 1.71
N LEU A 451 -7.01 -38.92 2.17
CA LEU A 451 -5.66 -38.67 2.66
C LEU A 451 -5.45 -39.12 4.11
N GLY A 452 -6.51 -39.36 4.87
CA GLY A 452 -6.42 -39.71 6.29
C GLY A 452 -5.94 -38.55 7.16
N ILE A 453 -6.23 -37.31 6.78
CA ILE A 453 -5.92 -36.10 7.57
C ILE A 453 -7.07 -35.76 8.52
N GLN A 454 -6.79 -35.05 9.61
CA GLN A 454 -7.85 -34.44 10.41
C GLN A 454 -8.36 -33.20 9.68
N PHE A 455 -9.65 -33.15 9.41
CA PHE A 455 -10.26 -32.08 8.61
C PHE A 455 -11.54 -31.56 9.25
N GLU A 456 -11.71 -30.25 9.20
CA GLU A 456 -12.94 -29.57 9.56
C GLU A 456 -13.27 -28.52 8.50
N PHE A 457 -14.53 -28.48 8.08
CA PHE A 457 -15.06 -27.45 7.21
C PHE A 457 -16.04 -26.57 8.01
N ARG A 458 -15.87 -25.25 7.92
CA ARG A 458 -16.78 -24.28 8.55
C ARG A 458 -17.40 -23.38 7.50
N GLN A 459 -18.73 -23.43 7.44
CA GLN A 459 -19.50 -22.53 6.60
C GLN A 459 -19.77 -21.22 7.32
N GLY A 460 -19.37 -20.09 6.75
CA GLY A 460 -19.67 -18.76 7.32
C GLY A 460 -18.92 -17.60 6.67
N ASP A 461 -19.27 -16.39 7.08
CA ASP A 461 -18.72 -15.15 6.54
C ASP A 461 -17.47 -14.71 7.32
N LEU A 462 -16.33 -14.63 6.64
CA LEU A 462 -15.06 -14.18 7.22
C LEU A 462 -15.08 -12.73 7.71
N SER A 463 -16.07 -11.93 7.30
CA SER A 463 -16.24 -10.56 7.77
C SER A 463 -16.79 -10.50 9.20
N GLU A 464 -17.55 -11.52 9.62
CA GLU A 464 -18.15 -11.63 10.96
C GLU A 464 -17.11 -12.00 12.02
N ALA A 465 -17.12 -11.27 13.14
CA ALA A 465 -16.17 -11.49 14.22
C ALA A 465 -16.38 -12.85 14.89
N ASP A 466 -17.62 -13.18 15.25
CA ASP A 466 -17.99 -14.42 15.92
C ASP A 466 -17.57 -15.67 15.12
N PHE A 467 -17.71 -15.62 13.79
CA PHE A 467 -17.25 -16.70 12.93
C PHE A 467 -15.72 -16.87 12.98
N ARG A 468 -14.97 -15.77 12.94
CA ARG A 468 -13.51 -15.79 13.08
C ARG A 468 -13.09 -16.26 14.49
N GLU A 469 -13.79 -15.86 15.53
CA GLU A 469 -13.54 -16.33 16.91
C GLU A 469 -13.79 -17.82 17.06
N GLY A 470 -14.85 -18.33 16.42
CA GLY A 470 -15.06 -19.77 16.27
C GLY A 470 -13.81 -20.43 15.68
N CYS A 471 -13.37 -19.99 14.50
CA CYS A 471 -12.18 -20.52 13.82
C CYS A 471 -10.90 -20.46 14.68
N ALA A 472 -10.74 -19.42 15.49
CA ALA A 472 -9.58 -19.23 16.36
C ALA A 472 -9.40 -20.35 17.40
N ALA A 473 -10.50 -21.01 17.82
CA ALA A 473 -10.46 -22.13 18.76
C ALA A 473 -9.63 -23.33 18.26
N GLU A 474 -9.41 -23.44 16.95
CA GLU A 474 -8.61 -24.53 16.36
C GLU A 474 -7.11 -24.22 16.26
N GLY A 475 -6.71 -22.98 16.52
CA GLY A 475 -5.32 -22.50 16.45
C GLY A 475 -4.49 -22.75 17.71
N PRO A 476 -3.24 -22.22 17.77
CA PRO A 476 -2.60 -21.40 16.75
C PRO A 476 -2.20 -22.21 15.50
N PHE A 477 -2.22 -21.56 14.34
CA PHE A 477 -1.94 -22.15 13.03
C PHE A 477 -0.44 -22.08 12.69
N ASP A 478 0.09 -23.14 12.06
CA ASP A 478 1.44 -23.17 11.49
C ASP A 478 1.48 -22.49 10.12
N LEU A 479 0.40 -22.62 9.35
CA LEU A 479 0.25 -22.08 8.01
C LEU A 479 -1.19 -21.56 7.83
N ALA A 480 -1.33 -20.34 7.31
CA ALA A 480 -2.63 -19.77 6.96
C ALA A 480 -2.65 -19.28 5.51
N LEU A 481 -3.72 -19.62 4.79
CA LEU A 481 -3.94 -19.23 3.40
C LEU A 481 -5.09 -18.22 3.33
N PHE A 482 -4.80 -17.04 2.80
CA PHE A 482 -5.79 -16.02 2.45
C PHE A 482 -5.69 -15.71 0.94
N VAL A 483 -6.13 -16.66 0.13
CA VAL A 483 -5.91 -16.66 -1.32
C VAL A 483 -7.21 -16.40 -2.06
N GLY A 484 -7.16 -15.52 -3.04
CA GLY A 484 -8.23 -15.30 -4.00
C GLY A 484 -9.38 -14.43 -3.51
N LEU A 485 -9.35 -13.94 -2.27
CA LEU A 485 -10.30 -12.95 -1.76
C LEU A 485 -9.68 -11.57 -1.55
N SER A 486 -8.36 -11.44 -1.39
CA SER A 486 -7.68 -10.18 -1.03
C SER A 486 -8.03 -8.97 -1.91
N SER A 487 -8.29 -9.20 -3.21
CA SER A 487 -8.70 -8.19 -4.19
C SER A 487 -10.21 -7.99 -4.28
N TRP A 488 -11.02 -8.87 -3.69
CA TRP A 488 -12.49 -8.87 -3.82
C TRP A 488 -13.20 -8.66 -2.46
N PHE A 489 -12.47 -8.82 -1.36
CA PHE A 489 -12.89 -8.54 0.00
C PHE A 489 -12.77 -7.05 0.30
N PRO A 490 -13.71 -6.41 1.02
CA PRO A 490 -13.68 -4.99 1.27
C PRO A 490 -12.43 -4.69 2.09
N LYS A 491 -11.78 -3.55 1.84
CA LYS A 491 -10.53 -3.21 2.53
C LYS A 491 -10.63 -3.29 4.05
N PRO A 492 -11.71 -2.83 4.71
CA PRO A 492 -11.83 -2.96 6.17
C PRO A 492 -11.81 -4.40 6.63
N ALA A 493 -12.59 -5.28 5.99
CA ALA A 493 -12.62 -6.69 6.36
C ALA A 493 -11.28 -7.38 6.03
N THR A 494 -10.62 -7.00 4.92
CA THR A 494 -9.28 -7.49 4.56
C THR A 494 -8.27 -7.19 5.66
N LEU A 495 -8.21 -5.94 6.10
CA LEU A 495 -7.29 -5.54 7.16
C LEU A 495 -7.63 -6.22 8.50
N SER A 496 -8.91 -6.32 8.84
CA SER A 496 -9.38 -7.01 10.04
C SER A 496 -8.99 -8.49 10.02
N HIS A 497 -9.19 -9.17 8.89
CA HIS A 497 -8.88 -10.59 8.74
C HIS A 497 -7.37 -10.84 8.78
N LEU A 498 -6.54 -10.01 8.14
CA LEU A 498 -5.08 -10.11 8.21
C LEU A 498 -4.58 -9.94 9.65
N ARG A 499 -5.15 -9.02 10.43
CA ARG A 499 -4.79 -8.85 11.85
C ARG A 499 -5.18 -10.05 12.69
N TRP A 500 -6.40 -10.57 12.48
CA TRP A 500 -6.86 -11.79 13.13
C TRP A 500 -5.95 -12.98 12.79
N LEU A 501 -5.54 -13.13 11.52
CA LEU A 501 -4.59 -14.16 11.12
C LEU A 501 -3.23 -14.01 11.84
N LYS A 502 -2.72 -12.78 11.96
CA LYS A 502 -1.48 -12.52 12.69
C LYS A 502 -1.58 -12.94 14.16
N GLU A 503 -2.74 -12.79 14.79
CA GLU A 503 -2.97 -13.16 16.19
C GLU A 503 -3.13 -14.67 16.38
N ASN A 504 -3.59 -15.37 15.36
CA ASN A 504 -3.86 -16.81 15.41
C ASN A 504 -2.78 -17.66 14.73
N LEU A 505 -1.78 -17.07 14.10
CA LEU A 505 -0.59 -17.77 13.62
C LEU A 505 0.44 -17.91 14.74
N ARG A 506 1.17 -19.02 14.73
CA ARG A 506 2.34 -19.19 15.60
C ARG A 506 3.41 -18.12 15.30
N PRO A 507 4.32 -17.83 16.25
CA PRO A 507 5.42 -16.90 16.01
C PRO A 507 6.33 -17.26 14.82
N ASP A 508 6.44 -18.55 14.50
CA ASP A 508 7.15 -19.11 13.35
C ASP A 508 6.20 -19.55 12.21
N GLY A 509 4.92 -19.17 12.33
CA GLY A 509 3.87 -19.45 11.35
C GLY A 509 4.02 -18.58 10.10
N ARG A 510 3.42 -19.06 9.00
CA ARG A 510 3.46 -18.37 7.71
C ARG A 510 2.06 -18.02 7.20
N LEU A 511 1.95 -16.82 6.65
CA LEU A 511 0.83 -16.40 5.82
C LEU A 511 1.19 -16.60 4.35
N VAL A 512 0.33 -17.28 3.62
CA VAL A 512 0.33 -17.33 2.16
C VAL A 512 -0.90 -16.61 1.66
N THR A 513 -0.71 -15.63 0.79
CA THR A 513 -1.79 -14.78 0.28
C THR A 513 -1.46 -14.35 -1.14
N ASP A 514 -2.40 -13.75 -1.85
CA ASP A 514 -2.17 -13.19 -3.17
C ASP A 514 -2.63 -11.75 -3.28
N CYS A 515 -2.25 -11.09 -4.36
CA CYS A 515 -2.84 -9.81 -4.77
C CYS A 515 -2.80 -9.66 -6.29
N PHE A 516 -3.65 -8.79 -6.81
CA PHE A 516 -3.72 -8.50 -8.25
C PHE A 516 -3.31 -7.07 -8.57
N THR A 517 -2.40 -6.92 -9.52
CA THR A 517 -2.10 -5.66 -10.19
C THR A 517 -3.16 -5.44 -11.28
N PRO A 518 -3.65 -4.20 -11.46
CA PRO A 518 -4.65 -3.95 -12.48
C PRO A 518 -4.06 -4.07 -13.88
N ALA A 519 -4.88 -4.55 -14.83
CA ALA A 519 -4.54 -4.56 -16.25
C ALA A 519 -5.79 -4.26 -17.10
N GLY A 520 -5.75 -4.53 -18.41
CA GLY A 520 -6.88 -4.27 -19.30
C GLY A 520 -8.20 -4.88 -18.81
N TYR A 521 -8.17 -6.12 -18.33
CA TYR A 521 -9.35 -6.84 -17.81
C TYR A 521 -10.04 -6.10 -16.64
N SER A 522 -9.28 -5.33 -15.85
CA SER A 522 -9.80 -4.61 -14.69
C SER A 522 -10.85 -3.58 -15.10
N LEU A 523 -10.65 -2.93 -16.26
CA LEU A 523 -11.62 -1.99 -16.84
C LEU A 523 -12.88 -2.72 -17.33
N SER A 524 -12.71 -3.88 -17.98
CA SER A 524 -13.84 -4.75 -18.37
C SER A 524 -14.68 -5.10 -17.15
N GLY A 525 -14.05 -5.60 -16.08
CA GLY A 525 -14.71 -5.91 -14.81
C GLY A 525 -15.47 -4.71 -14.25
N ARG A 526 -14.84 -3.53 -14.21
CA ARG A 526 -15.48 -2.28 -13.73
C ARG A 526 -16.73 -1.92 -14.53
N TYR A 527 -16.69 -2.03 -15.86
CA TYR A 527 -17.85 -1.71 -16.71
C TYR A 527 -18.96 -2.75 -16.62
N VAL A 528 -18.62 -4.01 -16.32
CA VAL A 528 -19.59 -5.08 -16.06
C VAL A 528 -20.19 -4.99 -14.65
N GLY A 529 -19.55 -4.26 -13.74
CA GLY A 529 -20.04 -3.97 -12.39
C GLY A 529 -19.29 -4.68 -11.26
N TYR A 530 -18.14 -5.29 -11.55
CA TYR A 530 -17.27 -5.85 -10.51
C TYR A 530 -16.66 -4.74 -9.67
N LYS A 531 -16.79 -4.91 -8.34
CA LYS A 531 -16.06 -4.15 -7.34
C LYS A 531 -14.77 -4.88 -7.01
N ALA A 532 -13.64 -4.19 -7.05
CA ALA A 532 -12.34 -4.80 -6.82
C ALA A 532 -11.35 -3.80 -6.22
N HIS A 533 -10.36 -4.34 -5.54
CA HIS A 533 -9.18 -3.66 -5.08
C HIS A 533 -7.96 -4.15 -5.85
N TYR A 534 -7.08 -3.21 -6.16
CA TYR A 534 -5.92 -3.47 -6.97
C TYR A 534 -4.66 -3.02 -6.23
N TYR A 535 -3.72 -3.94 -6.09
CA TYR A 535 -2.51 -3.72 -5.32
C TYR A 535 -1.30 -3.96 -6.21
N SER A 536 -0.35 -3.02 -6.21
CA SER A 536 1.01 -3.42 -6.58
C SER A 536 1.61 -4.26 -5.45
N PRO A 537 2.56 -5.16 -5.74
CA PRO A 537 3.20 -5.96 -4.70
C PRO A 537 3.79 -5.12 -3.57
N ARG A 538 4.33 -3.94 -3.88
CA ARG A 538 4.87 -3.01 -2.88
C ARG A 538 3.78 -2.48 -1.94
N ARG A 539 2.59 -2.12 -2.45
CA ARG A 539 1.49 -1.63 -1.60
C ARG A 539 0.90 -2.76 -0.76
N TYR A 540 0.77 -3.95 -1.34
CA TYR A 540 0.27 -5.11 -0.60
C TYR A 540 1.22 -5.51 0.54
N ARG A 541 2.53 -5.53 0.29
CA ARG A 541 3.55 -5.70 1.35
C ARG A 541 3.43 -4.66 2.47
N MET A 542 3.11 -3.40 2.15
CA MET A 542 2.84 -2.40 3.18
C MET A 542 1.55 -2.65 3.97
N LEU A 543 0.52 -3.23 3.36
CA LEU A 543 -0.69 -3.67 4.06
C LEU A 543 -0.34 -4.80 5.06
N LEU A 544 0.45 -5.78 4.65
CA LEU A 544 0.93 -6.87 5.51
C LEU A 544 1.77 -6.35 6.68
N GLU A 545 2.72 -5.45 6.40
CA GLU A 545 3.57 -4.79 7.39
C GLU A 545 2.74 -3.98 8.41
N ALA A 546 1.68 -3.31 7.96
CA ALA A 546 0.72 -2.62 8.82
C ALA A 546 -0.17 -3.58 9.63
N SER A 547 -0.44 -4.77 9.11
CA SER A 547 -1.25 -5.82 9.75
C SER A 547 -0.47 -6.64 10.79
N GLY A 548 0.86 -6.51 10.85
CA GLY A 548 1.70 -7.19 11.83
C GLY A 548 2.53 -8.35 11.30
N PHE A 549 2.58 -8.54 9.98
CA PHE A 549 3.51 -9.47 9.32
C PHE A 549 4.84 -8.79 9.00
N ASN A 550 5.88 -9.57 8.69
CA ASN A 550 7.10 -9.06 8.07
C ASN A 550 6.83 -8.79 6.58
N GLY A 551 6.11 -7.72 6.30
CA GLY A 551 5.67 -7.41 4.94
C GLY A 551 6.80 -6.93 4.04
N LEU A 552 7.82 -6.26 4.60
CA LEU A 552 8.93 -5.71 3.81
C LEU A 552 9.80 -6.81 3.18
N ASP A 553 10.07 -7.87 3.96
CA ASP A 553 10.87 -9.02 3.52
C ASP A 553 10.02 -10.17 2.97
N ALA A 554 8.69 -9.98 2.90
CA ALA A 554 7.79 -10.97 2.32
C ALA A 554 8.22 -11.33 0.89
N GLN A 555 8.27 -12.62 0.62
CA GLN A 555 8.60 -13.16 -0.69
C GLN A 555 7.44 -12.88 -1.64
N VAL A 556 7.75 -12.42 -2.86
CA VAL A 556 6.75 -12.14 -3.90
C VAL A 556 7.15 -12.85 -5.16
N GLU A 557 6.27 -13.73 -5.64
CA GLU A 557 6.41 -14.37 -6.94
C GLU A 557 5.25 -13.97 -7.84
N SER A 558 5.55 -13.63 -9.09
CA SER A 558 4.56 -13.10 -10.04
C SER A 558 4.27 -14.13 -11.12
N GLY A 559 3.00 -14.24 -11.52
CA GLY A 559 2.63 -15.01 -12.71
C GLY A 559 3.24 -14.40 -13.98
N ARG A 560 3.13 -15.12 -15.10
CA ARG A 560 3.86 -14.78 -16.34
C ARG A 560 3.58 -13.36 -16.86
N ASP A 561 2.35 -12.88 -16.68
CA ASP A 561 1.90 -11.58 -17.16
C ASP A 561 2.05 -10.47 -16.10
N ALA A 562 2.63 -10.78 -14.93
CA ALA A 562 2.72 -9.90 -13.76
C ALA A 562 1.38 -9.29 -13.32
N ILE A 563 0.29 -10.04 -13.54
CA ILE A 563 -1.08 -9.67 -13.14
C ILE A 563 -1.38 -10.15 -11.71
N ASN A 564 -1.11 -11.41 -11.43
CA ASN A 564 -1.25 -12.02 -10.11
C ASN A 564 0.12 -12.12 -9.42
N HIS A 565 0.12 -11.98 -8.10
CA HIS A 565 1.31 -12.11 -7.28
C HIS A 565 1.00 -12.94 -6.05
N VAL A 566 1.72 -14.04 -5.86
CA VAL A 566 1.72 -14.81 -4.61
C VAL A 566 2.69 -14.14 -3.65
N VAL A 567 2.25 -13.97 -2.41
CA VAL A 567 3.02 -13.33 -1.35
C VAL A 567 3.07 -14.27 -0.15
N VAL A 568 4.28 -14.58 0.30
CA VAL A 568 4.53 -15.37 1.50
C VAL A 568 5.16 -14.47 2.55
N ALA A 569 4.53 -14.36 3.71
CA ALA A 569 4.97 -13.49 4.78
C ALA A 569 5.04 -14.24 6.12
N GLU A 570 6.08 -13.95 6.89
CA GLU A 570 6.22 -14.45 8.26
C GLU A 570 5.52 -13.53 9.25
N VAL A 571 5.12 -14.08 10.40
CA VAL A 571 4.69 -13.25 11.53
C VAL A 571 5.87 -12.38 11.97
N ARG A 572 5.61 -11.09 12.19
CA ARG A 572 6.67 -10.20 12.63
C ARG A 572 7.06 -10.53 14.07
N LYS A 573 8.32 -10.91 14.26
CA LYS A 573 8.91 -11.01 15.59
C LYS A 573 8.96 -9.61 16.21
N GLU A 574 8.31 -9.42 17.34
CA GLU A 574 8.53 -8.21 18.12
C GLU A 574 10.00 -8.20 18.52
N VAL A 575 10.72 -7.15 18.14
CA VAL A 575 12.06 -6.91 18.66
C VAL A 575 11.86 -6.56 20.12
N VAL A 576 11.95 -7.55 21.01
CA VAL A 576 12.13 -7.31 22.44
C VAL A 576 13.40 -6.49 22.52
N LYS A 577 13.27 -5.19 22.80
CA LYS A 577 14.40 -4.37 23.17
C LYS A 577 14.91 -4.93 24.48
N THR A 578 15.90 -5.82 24.43
CA THR A 578 16.77 -6.06 25.57
C THR A 578 17.37 -4.70 25.88
N ASN A 579 16.94 -4.09 26.98
CA ASN A 579 17.45 -2.79 27.41
C ASN A 579 18.98 -2.88 27.40
N ALA A 580 19.63 -1.95 26.69
CA ALA A 580 21.07 -1.83 26.57
C ALA A 580 21.81 -1.53 27.91
N LEU A 581 21.16 -1.79 29.05
CA LEU A 581 21.70 -1.67 30.40
C LEU A 581 22.38 -2.96 30.90
N GLU A 582 22.11 -4.14 30.32
CA GLU A 582 22.82 -5.36 30.73
C GLU A 582 24.22 -5.50 30.13
N ILE A 583 24.49 -4.91 28.96
CA ILE A 583 25.83 -4.93 28.35
C ILE A 583 26.80 -3.96 29.05
N GLN A 584 26.30 -2.92 29.73
CA GLN A 584 27.15 -2.00 30.50
C GLN A 584 27.61 -2.55 31.86
N ASN A 585 26.92 -3.55 32.42
CA ASN A 585 27.33 -4.18 33.68
C ASN A 585 28.42 -5.24 33.51
N HIS A 586 28.63 -5.76 32.29
CA HIS A 586 29.74 -6.67 31.98
C HIS A 586 31.03 -5.99 31.51
N LEU A 587 31.03 -4.66 31.34
CA LEU A 587 32.21 -3.89 30.92
C LEU A 587 32.74 -2.93 31.99
N ARG A 588 32.42 -3.13 33.28
CA ARG A 588 33.15 -2.44 34.35
C ARG A 588 34.48 -3.16 34.62
N PRO A 589 35.64 -2.51 34.42
CA PRO A 589 36.91 -3.10 34.84
C PRO A 589 36.95 -3.25 36.36
N ARG A 590 37.34 -4.43 36.83
CA ARG A 590 37.71 -4.68 38.23
C ARG A 590 38.79 -3.66 38.61
N LYS A 591 38.54 -2.88 39.66
CA LYS A 591 39.57 -2.05 40.31
C LYS A 591 40.72 -2.95 40.74
N GLU A 592 41.87 -2.81 40.08
CA GLU A 592 43.13 -3.31 40.61
C GLU A 592 43.59 -2.44 41.78
N THR A 593 43.76 -3.09 42.92
CA THR A 593 44.36 -2.55 44.13
C THR A 593 45.84 -2.26 43.91
N ALA A 594 46.25 -1.07 44.33
CA ALA A 594 47.62 -0.57 44.28
C ALA A 594 48.61 -1.44 45.07
N THR A 595 49.78 -1.69 44.49
CA THR A 595 51.01 -1.97 45.24
C THR A 595 52.15 -1.08 44.72
N LYS A 596 52.68 -0.32 45.69
CA LYS A 596 53.86 0.57 45.64
C LYS A 596 55.17 -0.17 45.32
N LYS A 597 56.14 0.62 44.83
CA LYS A 597 57.63 0.53 44.91
C LYS A 597 58.28 0.33 43.54
N GLU A 598 59.39 0.94 43.17
CA GLU A 598 60.30 1.97 43.72
C GLU A 598 61.09 2.45 42.48
N SER A 599 61.41 3.75 42.39
CA SER A 599 62.39 4.28 41.43
C SER A 599 63.81 3.96 41.93
N PRO A 600 64.82 3.82 41.06
CA PRO A 600 65.65 4.99 40.69
C PRO A 600 66.19 4.92 39.23
N SER A 601 66.10 6.00 38.44
CA SER A 601 67.12 7.05 38.20
C SER A 601 68.11 6.79 37.04
N LEU A 602 68.30 7.83 36.20
CA LEU A 602 69.47 8.15 35.33
C LEU A 602 69.68 7.26 34.08
N ALA A 603 70.03 7.73 32.88
CA ALA A 603 70.65 8.98 32.41
C ALA A 603 70.32 9.18 30.89
N ILE A 604 70.06 10.43 30.47
CA ILE A 604 70.84 11.27 29.51
C ILE A 604 71.04 10.69 28.09
N ALA A 605 70.35 11.27 27.11
CA ALA A 605 70.90 12.26 26.16
C ALA A 605 69.75 12.96 25.42
#